data_AF-A0AA39VIE4-F1
#
_entry.id   AF-A0AA39VIE4-F1
#
_cell.length_a   1.000
_cell.length_b   1.000
_cell.length_c   1.000
_cell.angle_alpha   90.00
_cell.angle_beta   90.00
_cell.angle_gamma   90.00
#
_symmetry.space_group_name_H-M   'P 1'
#
loop_
_entity.id
_entity.type
_entity.pdbx_description
1 polymer ?
#
loop_
_entity_poly.entity_id
_entity_poly.type
_entity_poly.pdbx_seq_one_letter_code
_entity_poly.pdbx_strand_id
1 'polypeptide(L)'
;MAVVQGAIFVMSHGLIIKQDREVRKVVVSASSDFRRRRIGFAMIGLGDDIFVIGGVISPEGWNWDIKPMSDVDVLTIGAERPTWRQASPMTRCRGTILGCTQLRFSHLLILTCCLL
;
A
#
# COMPACT_ATOMS: atom_id res chain seq x y z
N MET A 1 4.62 -5.86 -2.51
CA MET A 1 5.65 -5.26 -3.41
C MET A 1 4.94 -4.59 -4.57
N ALA A 2 5.52 -3.54 -5.15
CA ALA A 2 4.98 -2.84 -6.31
C ALA A 2 6.07 -2.62 -7.35
N VAL A 3 5.70 -2.58 -8.64
CA VAL A 3 6.62 -2.25 -9.74
C VAL A 3 6.17 -0.94 -10.35
N VAL A 4 7.06 0.06 -10.36
CA VAL A 4 6.83 1.39 -10.93
C VAL A 4 8.02 1.71 -11.82
N GLN A 5 7.77 2.06 -13.09
CA GLN A 5 8.80 2.35 -14.09
C GLN A 5 9.92 1.27 -14.16
N GLY A 6 9.55 -0.01 -14.02
CA GLY A 6 10.49 -1.13 -14.05
C GLY A 6 11.34 -1.34 -12.78
N ALA A 7 11.21 -0.47 -11.77
CA ALA A 7 11.85 -0.65 -10.48
C ALA A 7 10.92 -1.29 -9.44
N ILE A 8 11.49 -2.11 -8.56
CA ILE A 8 10.75 -2.80 -7.50
C ILE A 8 10.75 -1.94 -6.23
N PHE A 9 9.58 -1.77 -5.64
CA PHE A 9 9.39 -1.09 -4.36
C PHE A 9 8.79 -2.05 -3.34
N VAL A 10 9.38 -2.07 -2.15
CA VAL A 10 8.98 -2.96 -1.05
C VAL A 10 8.76 -2.13 0.21
N MET A 11 7.67 -2.42 0.93
CA MET A 11 7.46 -1.92 2.28
C MET A 11 8.20 -2.80 3.28
N SER A 12 9.06 -2.20 4.11
CA SER A 12 9.74 -2.89 5.21
C SER A 12 9.82 -1.95 6.42
N HIS A 13 9.33 -2.38 7.58
CA HIS A 13 9.32 -1.60 8.82
C HIS A 13 8.77 -0.16 8.67
N GLY A 14 7.71 0.02 7.87
CA GLY A 14 7.12 1.35 7.61
C GLY A 14 7.96 2.26 6.71
N LEU A 15 8.95 1.71 6.00
CA LEU A 15 9.73 2.40 4.99
C LEU A 15 9.45 1.81 3.62
N ILE A 16 9.30 2.68 2.61
CA ILE A 16 9.30 2.27 1.21
C ILE A 16 10.74 2.27 0.71
N ILE A 17 11.21 1.08 0.33
CA ILE A 17 12.56 0.85 -0.18
C ILE A 17 12.46 0.53 -1.66
N LYS A 18 13.18 1.29 -2.48
CA LYS A 18 13.44 0.93 -3.88
C LYS A 18 14.55 -0.11 -3.89
N GLN A 19 14.24 -1.30 -4.42
CA GLN A 19 15.22 -2.34 -4.71
C GLN A 19 15.72 -2.16 -6.14
N ASP A 20 16.97 -1.78 -6.27
CA ASP A 20 17.75 -1.95 -7.49
C ASP A 20 18.63 -3.19 -7.36
N ARG A 21 19.13 -3.74 -8.48
CA ARG A 21 19.85 -5.03 -8.54
C ARG A 21 20.97 -5.16 -7.49
N GLU A 22 21.59 -4.06 -7.09
CA GLU A 22 22.68 -4.04 -6.08
C GLU A 22 22.48 -3.03 -4.95
N VAL A 23 21.57 -2.05 -5.08
CA VAL A 23 21.43 -0.94 -4.13
C VAL A 23 20.01 -0.87 -3.58
N ARG A 24 19.89 -0.87 -2.24
CA ARG A 24 18.65 -0.57 -1.53
C ARG A 24 18.65 0.91 -1.18
N LYS A 25 17.75 1.68 -1.76
CA LYS A 25 17.57 3.10 -1.44
C LYS A 25 16.23 3.30 -0.73
N VAL A 26 16.27 3.85 0.48
CA VAL A 26 15.06 4.31 1.17
C VAL A 26 14.52 5.51 0.40
N VAL A 27 13.25 5.44 0.00
CA VAL A 27 12.60 6.47 -0.81
C VAL A 27 11.85 7.43 0.09
N VAL A 28 11.02 6.89 0.99
CA VAL A 28 10.20 7.69 1.89
C VAL A 28 9.78 6.84 3.09
N SER A 29 9.52 7.50 4.21
CA SER A 29 8.72 6.89 5.27
C SER A 29 7.28 6.71 4.80
N ALA A 30 6.65 5.63 5.22
CA ALA A 30 5.25 5.40 4.94
C ALA A 30 4.35 6.46 5.62
N SER A 31 3.13 6.66 5.11
CA SER A 31 2.17 7.60 5.71
C SER A 31 1.93 7.27 7.19
N SER A 32 1.43 8.23 7.97
CA SER A 32 1.31 8.13 9.43
C SER A 32 0.61 6.85 9.90
N ASP A 33 -0.34 6.31 9.13
CA ASP A 33 -1.07 5.09 9.48
C ASP A 33 -0.25 3.80 9.28
N PHE A 34 0.78 3.81 8.44
CA PHE A 34 1.74 2.69 8.37
C PHE A 34 2.69 2.65 9.56
N ARG A 35 2.92 3.78 10.24
CA ARG A 35 3.64 3.76 11.53
C ARG A 35 2.88 2.97 12.59
N ARG A 36 1.54 2.89 12.48
CA ARG A 36 0.64 2.13 13.37
C ARG A 36 0.58 0.62 13.07
N ARG A 37 1.60 0.05 12.40
CA ARG A 37 1.70 -1.40 12.10
C ARG A 37 0.51 -1.95 11.30
N ARG A 38 0.08 -1.22 10.26
CA ARG A 38 -0.84 -1.78 9.25
C ARG A 38 -0.23 -3.05 8.65
N ILE A 39 -0.95 -4.16 8.64
CA ILE A 39 -0.53 -5.45 8.05
C ILE A 39 -1.59 -5.99 7.10
N GLY A 40 -1.23 -6.98 6.28
CA GLY A 40 -2.19 -7.61 5.35
C GLY A 40 -2.71 -6.68 4.26
N PHE A 41 -2.04 -5.56 3.99
CA PHE A 41 -2.40 -4.64 2.91
C PHE A 41 -1.81 -5.11 1.58
N ALA A 42 -2.44 -4.72 0.47
CA ALA A 42 -1.87 -4.87 -0.86
C ALA A 42 -1.04 -3.64 -1.26
N MET A 43 -0.01 -3.85 -2.07
CA MET A 43 0.72 -2.80 -2.74
C MET A 43 0.72 -3.06 -4.24
N ILE A 44 0.47 -2.03 -5.06
CA ILE A 44 0.54 -2.13 -6.51
C ILE A 44 1.06 -0.82 -7.12
N GLY A 45 1.82 -0.93 -8.22
CA GLY A 45 2.26 0.23 -8.98
C GLY A 45 1.33 0.49 -10.15
N LEU A 46 0.96 1.75 -10.38
CA LEU A 46 0.15 2.19 -11.51
C LEU A 46 0.66 3.54 -12.00
N GLY A 47 1.14 3.60 -13.25
CA GLY A 47 1.84 4.79 -13.74
C GLY A 47 3.05 5.11 -12.87
N ASP A 48 3.08 6.32 -12.31
CA ASP A 48 4.15 6.82 -11.41
C ASP A 48 3.79 6.73 -9.92
N ASP A 49 2.67 6.06 -9.62
CA ASP A 49 2.09 5.98 -8.29
C ASP A 49 2.19 4.57 -7.72
N ILE A 50 2.42 4.49 -6.41
CA ILE A 50 2.27 3.27 -5.61
C ILE A 50 0.98 3.39 -4.80
N PHE A 51 0.08 2.44 -4.99
CA PHE A 51 -1.14 2.33 -4.22
C PHE A 51 -0.92 1.34 -3.08
N VAL A 52 -1.42 1.69 -1.89
CA VAL A 52 -1.45 0.82 -0.73
C VAL A 52 -2.88 0.70 -0.22
N ILE A 53 -3.40 -0.53 -0.21
CA ILE A 53 -4.84 -0.79 -0.21
C ILE A 53 -5.19 -1.75 0.93
N GLY A 54 -6.23 -1.43 1.71
CA GLY A 54 -6.82 -2.32 2.71
C GLY A 54 -5.86 -2.76 3.82
N GLY A 55 -5.96 -3.97 4.32
CA GLY A 55 -5.22 -4.44 5.49
C GLY A 55 -5.93 -4.16 6.81
N VAL A 56 -5.25 -4.46 7.90
CA VAL A 56 -5.73 -4.31 9.27
C VAL A 56 -4.71 -3.54 10.10
N ILE A 57 -5.18 -2.70 11.01
CA ILE A 57 -4.33 -2.09 12.03
C ILE A 57 -4.31 -3.06 13.21
N SER A 58 -3.11 -3.55 13.54
CA SER A 58 -2.91 -4.33 14.76
C SER A 58 -3.19 -3.47 15.99
N PRO A 59 -3.75 -4.05 17.05
CA PRO A 59 -4.07 -3.28 18.23
C PRO A 59 -2.83 -2.65 18.88
N GLU A 60 -2.97 -1.44 19.40
CA GLU A 60 -1.99 -0.81 20.28
C GLU A 60 -2.44 -0.97 21.73
N GLY A 61 -1.65 -1.65 22.56
CA GLY A 61 -1.91 -1.80 23.99
C GLY A 61 -2.91 -2.91 24.35
N TRP A 62 -3.83 -2.63 25.28
CA TRP A 62 -4.79 -3.60 25.86
C TRP A 62 -6.10 -3.73 25.07
N ASN A 63 -6.30 -2.89 24.05
CA ASN A 63 -7.41 -3.10 23.12
C ASN A 63 -7.06 -4.33 22.28
N TRP A 64 -7.95 -5.32 22.20
CA TRP A 64 -7.75 -6.51 21.36
C TRP A 64 -8.36 -6.37 19.97
N ASP A 65 -8.96 -5.20 19.67
CA ASP A 65 -9.69 -4.99 18.43
C ASP A 65 -8.76 -4.77 17.24
N ILE A 66 -8.81 -5.72 16.31
CA ILE A 66 -8.21 -5.60 14.98
C ILE A 66 -9.12 -4.69 14.15
N LYS A 67 -8.59 -3.56 13.68
CA LYS A 67 -9.38 -2.62 12.88
C LYS A 67 -9.19 -2.91 11.38
N PRO A 68 -10.20 -3.43 10.66
CA PRO A 68 -10.12 -3.58 9.21
C PRO A 68 -10.19 -2.22 8.51
N MET A 69 -9.31 -2.01 7.52
CA MET A 69 -9.22 -0.78 6.76
C MET A 69 -9.85 -0.91 5.38
N SER A 70 -10.53 0.15 4.93
CA SER A 70 -10.94 0.33 3.53
C SER A 70 -10.11 1.39 2.81
N ASP A 71 -9.22 2.06 3.53
CA ASP A 71 -8.42 3.19 3.07
C ASP A 71 -7.45 2.79 1.94
N VAL A 72 -7.27 3.73 1.01
CA VAL A 72 -6.37 3.60 -0.13
C VAL A 72 -5.41 4.79 -0.10
N ASP A 73 -4.16 4.52 0.27
CA ASP A 73 -3.09 5.50 0.23
C ASP A 73 -2.39 5.44 -1.12
N VAL A 74 -2.03 6.61 -1.66
CA VAL A 74 -1.27 6.73 -2.91
C VAL A 74 0.00 7.50 -2.64
N LEU A 75 1.12 6.91 -3.01
CA LEU A 75 2.44 7.52 -2.99
C LEU A 75 2.88 7.83 -4.42
N THR A 76 2.97 9.11 -4.76
CA THR A 76 3.50 9.55 -6.06
C THR A 76 5.01 9.60 -6.02
N ILE A 77 5.66 8.78 -6.86
CA ILE A 77 7.12 8.67 -6.96
C ILE A 77 7.69 9.64 -8.00
N GLY A 78 6.92 9.96 -9.05
CA GLY A 78 7.36 10.80 -10.17
C GLY A 78 7.52 12.30 -9.86
N ALA A 79 7.14 12.75 -8.66
CA ALA A 79 7.32 14.14 -8.23
C ALA A 79 8.75 14.38 -7.68
N GLU A 80 9.20 15.65 -7.66
CA GLU A 80 10.51 16.02 -7.07
C GLU A 80 10.69 15.49 -5.64
N ARG A 81 9.59 15.37 -4.89
CA ARG A 81 9.54 14.75 -3.57
C ARG A 81 8.42 13.71 -3.54
N PRO A 82 8.67 12.49 -3.02
CA PRO A 82 7.61 11.51 -2.84
C PRO A 82 6.51 12.06 -1.91
N THR A 83 5.26 12.02 -2.36
CA THR A 83 4.13 12.58 -1.62
C THR A 83 3.02 11.55 -1.42
N TRP A 84 2.52 11.49 -0.19
CA TRP A 84 1.37 10.66 0.17
C TRP A 84 0.07 11.45 0.01
N ARG A 85 -0.95 10.81 -0.56
CA ARG A 85 -2.33 11.30 -0.60
C ARG A 85 -3.31 10.15 -0.35
N GLN A 86 -4.49 10.48 0.13
CA GLN A 86 -5.59 9.53 0.24
C GLN A 86 -6.41 9.54 -1.06
N ALA A 87 -6.74 8.35 -1.56
CA ALA A 87 -7.70 8.15 -2.64
C ALA A 87 -9.08 7.78 -2.08
N SER A 88 -10.07 7.61 -2.95
CA SER A 88 -11.38 7.10 -2.53
C SER A 88 -11.22 5.69 -1.91
N PRO A 89 -11.87 5.43 -0.77
CA PRO A 89 -11.76 4.14 -0.09
C PRO A 89 -12.42 3.02 -0.91
N MET A 90 -12.06 1.78 -0.58
CA MET A 90 -12.76 0.60 -1.11
C MET A 90 -14.23 0.63 -0.70
N THR A 91 -15.13 0.40 -1.66
CA THR A 91 -16.58 0.49 -1.44
C THR A 91 -17.22 -0.85 -1.06
N ARG A 92 -16.62 -1.97 -1.49
CA ARG A 92 -17.21 -3.30 -1.33
C ARG A 92 -16.57 -4.16 -0.25
N CYS A 93 -15.38 -3.81 0.20
CA CYS A 93 -14.66 -4.62 1.18
C CYS A 93 -13.67 -3.81 2.02
N ARG A 94 -13.25 -4.41 3.13
CA ARG A 94 -12.30 -3.87 4.11
C ARG A 94 -11.48 -5.01 4.69
N GLY A 95 -10.33 -4.70 5.28
CA GLY A 95 -9.47 -5.71 5.92
C GLY A 95 -8.41 -6.27 5.00
N THR A 96 -7.83 -7.41 5.39
CA THR A 96 -6.68 -8.04 4.73
C THR A 96 -6.94 -8.32 3.26
N ILE A 97 -6.03 -7.90 2.38
CA ILE A 97 -6.05 -8.16 0.95
C ILE A 97 -5.12 -9.34 0.63
N LEU A 98 -5.65 -10.42 0.06
CA LEU A 98 -4.84 -11.58 -0.32
C LEU A 98 -4.18 -11.44 -1.69
N GLY A 99 -4.79 -10.68 -2.60
CA GLY A 99 -4.24 -10.45 -3.93
C GLY A 99 -4.80 -9.18 -4.58
N CYS A 100 -4.01 -8.60 -5.46
CA CYS A 100 -4.45 -7.49 -6.31
C CYS A 100 -3.87 -7.64 -7.72
N THR A 101 -4.62 -7.21 -8.73
CA THR A 101 -4.13 -7.15 -10.11
C THR A 101 -4.69 -5.95 -10.85
N GLN A 102 -3.90 -5.39 -11.75
CA GLN A 102 -4.32 -4.31 -12.65
C GLN A 102 -5.02 -4.90 -13.87
N LEU A 103 -6.22 -4.42 -14.16
CA LEU A 103 -6.89 -4.70 -15.42
C LEU A 103 -6.51 -3.67 -16.48
N ARG A 104 -6.24 -4.14 -17.69
CA ARG A 104 -5.80 -3.28 -18.81
C ARG A 104 -6.86 -2.29 -19.31
N PHE A 105 -8.14 -2.48 -19.00
CA PHE A 105 -9.23 -1.77 -19.66
C PHE A 105 -9.83 -0.58 -18.90
N SER A 106 -9.47 -0.31 -17.64
CA SER A 106 -10.15 0.76 -16.89
C SER A 106 -9.42 1.33 -15.66
N HIS A 107 -8.11 1.12 -15.49
CA HIS A 107 -7.43 1.38 -14.20
C HIS A 107 -8.15 0.68 -13.01
N LEU A 108 -8.95 -0.34 -13.30
CA LEU A 108 -9.71 -1.09 -12.32
C LEU A 108 -8.79 -2.12 -11.65
N LEU A 109 -8.80 -2.09 -10.32
CA LEU A 109 -8.08 -3.02 -9.47
C LEU A 109 -9.06 -4.11 -9.01
N ILE A 110 -8.78 -5.37 -9.37
CA ILE A 110 -9.44 -6.49 -8.70
C ILE A 110 -8.67 -6.79 -7.42
N LEU A 111 -9.38 -6.81 -6.31
CA LEU A 111 -8.86 -7.22 -5.00
C LEU A 111 -9.45 -8.58 -4.68
N THR A 112 -8.63 -9.62 -4.75
CA THR A 112 -9.04 -10.98 -4.40
C THR A 112 -8.87 -11.15 -2.90
N CYS A 113 -10.00 -11.36 -2.23
CA CYS A 113 -10.16 -11.65 -0.81
C CYS A 113 -9.91 -10.47 0.15
N CYS A 114 -11.01 -9.98 0.73
CA CYS A 114 -11.10 -9.19 1.95
C CYS A 114 -11.77 -10.10 3.00
N LEU A 115 -11.03 -10.58 4.00
CA LEU A 115 -11.65 -11.18 5.19
C LEU A 115 -12.15 -10.03 6.08
N LEU A 116 -13.47 -10.01 6.33
CA LEU A 116 -14.17 -9.05 7.19
C LEU A 116 -13.78 -9.21 8.66
#